data_AF-A0A2V6H767-F1
#
_entry.id   AF-A0A2V6H767-F1
#
_cell.length_a   1.000
_cell.length_b   1.000
_cell.length_c   1.000
_cell.angle_alpha   90.00
_cell.angle_beta   90.00
_cell.angle_gamma   90.00
#
_symmetry.space_group_name_H-M   'P 1'
#
loop_
_entity.id
_entity.type
_entity.pdbx_description
1 polymer ?
#
loop_
_entity_poly.entity_id
_entity_poly.type
_entity_poly.pdbx_seq_one_letter_code
_entity_poly.pdbx_strand_id
1 'polypeptide(L)'
;RNLGINIAGMILHVFANALDNADGQLARLTRQESRKGRIIDSVADHLGFASVYIHLTLRCAFAGASPAIWFLALGAAISHALQGAAADYYRAAFLYFADGARTEIDSSSALRCDYRKLSWRDRLWDKVLLALYLNFTLQQEMLAPGLKKLTETANAVFHGRIPGWLEKRYRTVAGQTLTWWRLLMTNTRMLVLFLLLFVGQPIYYFWFELIPLNVLFVYLIARQEKMAESLERLVTQQGSA
;
A
#
# COMPACT_ATOMS: atom_id res chain seq x y z
N ARG A 1 12.65 -29.23 -8.48
CA ARG A 1 13.47 -28.49 -7.50
C ARG A 1 14.81 -28.12 -8.16
N ASN A 2 14.87 -27.03 -8.93
CA ASN A 2 16.12 -26.55 -9.52
C ASN A 2 16.52 -25.25 -8.82
N LEU A 3 17.58 -25.30 -8.02
CA LEU A 3 18.05 -24.15 -7.25
C LEU A 3 18.51 -23.00 -8.15
N GLY A 4 19.08 -23.30 -9.32
CA GLY A 4 19.50 -22.30 -10.29
C GLY A 4 18.34 -21.45 -10.82
N ILE A 5 17.18 -22.08 -11.09
CA ILE A 5 15.97 -21.35 -11.51
C ILE A 5 15.46 -20.44 -10.40
N ASN A 6 15.51 -20.89 -9.14
CA ASN A 6 15.12 -20.05 -8.00
C ASN A 6 16.06 -18.84 -7.88
N ILE A 7 17.38 -19.05 -7.97
CA ILE A 7 18.37 -17.98 -7.88
C ILE A 7 18.19 -16.98 -9.03
N ALA A 8 18.02 -17.44 -10.27
CA ALA A 8 17.76 -16.57 -11.41
C ALA A 8 16.47 -15.74 -11.21
N GLY A 9 15.39 -16.38 -10.73
CA GLY A 9 14.15 -15.68 -10.39
C GLY A 9 14.33 -14.65 -9.28
N MET A 10 15.08 -14.96 -8.23
CA MET A 10 15.40 -14.01 -7.15
C MET A 10 16.20 -12.82 -7.66
N ILE A 11 17.22 -13.05 -8.49
CA ILE A 11 18.04 -11.99 -9.09
C ILE A 11 17.15 -11.08 -9.93
N LEU A 12 16.32 -11.63 -10.82
CA LEU A 12 15.39 -10.84 -11.63
C LEU A 12 14.41 -10.03 -10.77
N HIS A 13 13.92 -10.61 -9.68
CA HIS A 13 13.01 -9.92 -8.76
C HIS A 13 13.72 -8.77 -8.02
N VAL A 14 14.98 -8.94 -7.61
CA VAL A 14 15.80 -7.85 -7.04
C VAL A 14 16.03 -6.75 -8.07
N PHE A 15 16.36 -7.11 -9.31
CA PHE A 15 16.54 -6.13 -10.39
C PHE A 15 15.25 -5.35 -10.67
N ALA A 16 14.10 -6.03 -10.73
CA ALA A 16 12.81 -5.38 -10.92
C ALA A 16 12.52 -4.37 -9.79
N ASN A 17 12.70 -4.77 -8.52
CA ASN A 17 12.51 -3.88 -7.38
C ASN A 17 13.51 -2.70 -7.37
N ALA A 18 14.74 -2.92 -7.84
CA ALA A 18 15.72 -1.84 -7.94
C ALA A 18 15.35 -0.81 -9.03
N LEU A 19 14.88 -1.27 -10.19
CA LEU A 19 14.43 -0.40 -11.28
C LEU A 19 13.19 0.42 -10.88
N ASP A 20 12.25 -0.21 -10.19
CA ASP A 20 11.04 0.44 -9.68
C ASP A 20 11.36 1.60 -8.71
N ASN A 21 12.23 1.32 -7.73
CA ASN A 21 12.70 2.35 -6.81
C ASN A 21 13.47 3.48 -7.52
N ALA A 22 14.21 3.15 -8.59
CA ALA A 22 14.98 4.13 -9.36
C ALA A 22 14.08 5.05 -10.19
N ASP A 23 13.04 4.52 -10.85
CA ASP A 23 12.07 5.33 -11.61
C ASP A 23 11.32 6.29 -10.69
N GLY A 24 10.85 5.78 -9.55
CA GLY A 24 10.19 6.60 -8.52
C GLY A 24 11.09 7.69 -7.94
N GLN A 25 12.41 7.46 -7.80
CA GLN A 25 13.35 8.50 -7.38
C GLN A 25 13.64 9.52 -8.48
N LEU A 26 13.83 9.05 -9.72
CA LEU A 26 14.07 9.90 -10.88
C LEU A 26 12.91 10.86 -11.13
N ALA A 27 11.67 10.39 -11.01
CA ALA A 27 10.46 11.22 -11.16
C ALA A 27 10.41 12.40 -10.18
N ARG A 28 10.81 12.22 -8.91
CA ARG A 28 10.82 13.32 -7.91
C ARG A 28 11.98 14.27 -8.12
N LEU A 29 13.17 13.74 -8.45
CA LEU A 29 14.34 14.58 -8.76
C LEU A 29 14.09 15.46 -10.00
N THR A 30 13.38 14.93 -10.99
CA THR A 30 13.03 15.65 -12.22
C THR A 30 11.75 16.47 -12.12
N ARG A 31 11.03 16.42 -10.98
CA ARG A 31 9.71 17.03 -10.78
C ARG A 31 8.68 16.63 -11.84
N GLN A 32 8.80 15.43 -12.40
CA GLN A 32 7.86 14.87 -13.39
C GLN A 32 6.79 13.97 -12.76
N GLU A 33 6.62 14.03 -11.44
CA GLU A 33 5.55 13.29 -10.77
C GLU A 33 4.17 13.73 -11.29
N SER A 34 3.44 12.78 -11.87
CA SER A 34 2.08 13.01 -12.36
C SER A 34 1.09 12.12 -11.63
N ARG A 35 -0.16 12.58 -11.49
CA ARG A 35 -1.25 11.78 -10.92
C ARG A 35 -1.48 10.48 -11.70
N LYS A 36 -1.40 10.53 -13.03
CA LYS A 36 -1.54 9.35 -13.89
C LYS A 36 -0.38 8.37 -13.69
N GLY A 37 0.85 8.86 -13.56
CA GLY A 37 2.01 8.03 -13.24
C GLY A 37 1.80 7.25 -11.95
N ARG A 38 1.40 7.93 -10.86
CA ARG A 38 1.09 7.28 -9.56
C ARG A 38 -0.01 6.22 -9.64
N ILE A 39 -1.03 6.43 -10.47
CA ILE A 39 -2.10 5.45 -10.68
C ILE A 39 -1.54 4.20 -11.35
N ILE A 40 -0.72 4.36 -12.39
CA ILE A 40 -0.11 3.25 -13.13
C ILE A 40 0.86 2.48 -12.24
N ASP A 41 1.73 3.19 -11.53
CA ASP A 41 2.69 2.67 -10.55
C ASP A 41 1.99 1.78 -9.51
N SER A 42 0.96 2.32 -8.85
CA SER A 42 0.16 1.59 -7.88
C SER A 42 -0.50 0.33 -8.46
N VAL A 43 -1.03 0.38 -9.69
CA VAL A 43 -1.64 -0.80 -10.32
C VAL A 43 -0.58 -1.84 -10.71
N ALA A 44 0.57 -1.41 -11.25
CA ALA A 44 1.66 -2.29 -11.65
C ALA A 44 2.22 -3.08 -10.45
N ASP A 45 2.40 -2.42 -9.31
CA ASP A 45 2.83 -3.07 -8.05
C ASP A 45 1.90 -4.22 -7.64
N HIS A 46 0.59 -3.98 -7.66
CA HIS A 46 -0.40 -5.00 -7.28
C HIS A 46 -0.39 -6.19 -8.26
N LEU A 47 -0.19 -5.94 -9.56
CA LEU A 47 -0.07 -7.00 -10.55
C LEU A 47 1.22 -7.82 -10.35
N GLY A 48 2.32 -7.18 -9.97
CA GLY A 48 3.57 -7.84 -9.62
C GLY A 48 3.38 -8.84 -8.48
N PHE A 49 2.72 -8.42 -7.39
CA PHE A 49 2.40 -9.30 -6.28
C PHE A 49 1.41 -10.41 -6.66
N ALA A 50 0.35 -10.10 -7.42
CA ALA A 50 -0.59 -11.11 -7.89
C ALA A 50 0.13 -12.22 -8.67
N SER A 51 1.09 -11.85 -9.52
CA SER A 51 1.94 -12.79 -10.25
C SER A 51 2.73 -13.70 -9.29
N VAL A 52 3.35 -13.15 -8.24
CA VAL A 52 4.08 -13.94 -7.23
C VAL A 52 3.16 -14.97 -6.57
N TYR A 53 1.98 -14.57 -6.10
CA TYR A 53 1.05 -15.49 -5.43
C TYR A 53 0.54 -16.58 -6.38
N ILE A 54 0.19 -16.25 -7.63
CA ILE A 54 -0.26 -17.22 -8.63
C ILE A 54 0.83 -18.28 -8.87
N HIS A 55 2.06 -17.85 -9.17
CA HIS A 55 3.15 -18.78 -9.49
C HIS A 55 3.59 -19.60 -8.27
N LEU A 56 3.58 -19.02 -7.07
CA LEU A 56 3.89 -19.73 -5.84
C LEU A 56 2.84 -20.80 -5.53
N THR A 57 1.56 -20.48 -5.74
CA THR A 57 0.44 -21.41 -5.55
C THR A 57 0.51 -22.56 -6.53
N LEU A 58 0.70 -22.26 -7.82
CA LEU A 58 0.89 -23.27 -8.87
C LEU A 58 2.06 -24.19 -8.55
N ARG A 59 3.21 -23.62 -8.14
CA ARG A 59 4.37 -24.39 -7.72
C ARG A 59 4.06 -25.36 -6.58
N CYS A 60 3.33 -24.91 -5.55
CA CYS A 60 2.94 -25.77 -4.45
C CYS A 60 1.94 -26.86 -4.89
N ALA A 61 0.95 -26.50 -5.73
CA ALA A 61 -0.03 -27.45 -6.26
C ALA A 61 0.64 -28.56 -7.11
N PHE A 62 1.53 -28.19 -8.03
CA PHE A 62 2.28 -29.15 -8.85
C PHE A 62 3.29 -29.98 -8.05
N ALA A 63 3.69 -29.51 -6.86
CA ALA A 63 4.52 -30.28 -5.93
C ALA A 63 3.71 -31.29 -5.10
N GLY A 64 2.39 -31.42 -5.34
CA GLY A 64 1.52 -32.37 -4.64
C GLY A 64 0.88 -31.84 -3.36
N ALA A 65 0.86 -30.51 -3.15
CA ALA A 65 0.11 -29.93 -2.04
C ALA A 65 -1.39 -30.21 -2.17
N SER A 66 -2.08 -30.33 -1.03
CA SER A 66 -3.55 -30.45 -0.97
C SER A 66 -4.23 -29.29 -1.73
N PRO A 67 -5.40 -29.52 -2.37
CA PRO A 67 -6.20 -28.45 -2.99
C PRO A 67 -6.53 -27.27 -2.06
N ALA A 68 -6.47 -27.48 -0.74
CA ALA A 68 -6.57 -26.42 0.26
C ALA A 68 -5.57 -25.26 0.05
N ILE A 69 -4.47 -25.49 -0.66
CA ILE A 69 -3.46 -24.47 -0.98
C ILE A 69 -4.05 -23.27 -1.72
N TRP A 70 -5.08 -23.48 -2.55
CA TRP A 70 -5.74 -22.39 -3.29
C TRP A 70 -6.47 -21.43 -2.35
N PHE A 71 -7.18 -21.97 -1.35
CA PHE A 71 -7.85 -21.14 -0.34
C PHE A 71 -6.85 -20.44 0.56
N LEU A 72 -5.78 -21.13 0.98
CA LEU A 72 -4.71 -20.54 1.78
C LEU A 72 -4.04 -19.39 1.04
N ALA A 73 -3.68 -19.60 -0.23
CA ALA A 73 -3.05 -18.60 -1.06
C ALA A 73 -3.98 -17.42 -1.37
N LEU A 74 -5.25 -17.68 -1.64
CA LEU A 74 -6.25 -16.62 -1.86
C LEU A 74 -6.44 -15.76 -0.60
N GLY A 75 -6.57 -16.38 0.57
CA GLY A 75 -6.64 -15.67 1.84
C GLY A 75 -5.40 -14.82 2.10
N ALA A 76 -4.21 -15.38 1.87
CA ALA A 76 -2.95 -14.67 2.01
C ALA A 76 -2.82 -13.51 1.00
N ALA A 77 -3.27 -13.68 -0.24
CA ALA A 77 -3.24 -12.62 -1.26
C ALA A 77 -4.19 -11.46 -0.92
N ILE A 78 -5.40 -11.76 -0.45
CA ILE A 78 -6.36 -10.74 0.00
C ILE A 78 -5.79 -9.99 1.21
N SER A 79 -5.24 -10.74 2.18
CA SER A 79 -4.62 -10.18 3.37
C SER A 79 -3.46 -9.24 3.02
N HIS A 80 -2.56 -9.66 2.11
CA HIS A 80 -1.49 -8.83 1.58
C HIS A 80 -2.03 -7.54 0.96
N ALA A 81 -3.03 -7.64 0.08
CA ALA A 81 -3.60 -6.48 -0.61
C ALA A 81 -4.14 -5.45 0.40
N LEU A 82 -4.85 -5.89 1.45
CA LEU A 82 -5.36 -5.01 2.51
C LEU A 82 -4.22 -4.39 3.33
N GLN A 83 -3.20 -5.17 3.69
CA GLN A 83 -2.02 -4.69 4.40
C GLN A 83 -1.27 -3.62 3.58
N GLY A 84 -1.06 -3.87 2.29
CA GLY A 84 -0.41 -2.96 1.35
C GLY A 84 -1.21 -1.67 1.16
N ALA A 85 -2.53 -1.77 0.99
CA ALA A 85 -3.43 -0.62 0.88
C ALA A 85 -3.29 0.32 2.08
N ALA A 86 -3.40 -0.23 3.29
CA ALA A 86 -3.25 0.56 4.51
C ALA A 86 -1.84 1.15 4.66
N ALA A 87 -0.79 0.35 4.43
CA ALA A 87 0.59 0.81 4.56
C ALA A 87 0.87 2.00 3.63
N ASP A 88 0.42 1.92 2.37
CA ASP A 88 0.54 3.02 1.42
C ASP A 88 -0.27 4.24 1.85
N TYR A 89 -1.49 4.06 2.35
CA TYR A 89 -2.33 5.17 2.80
C TYR A 89 -1.73 5.93 3.99
N TYR A 90 -1.21 5.23 5.00
CA TYR A 90 -0.53 5.87 6.13
C TYR A 90 0.78 6.54 5.73
N ARG A 91 1.51 5.97 4.76
CA ARG A 91 2.69 6.59 4.18
C ARG A 91 2.33 7.87 3.42
N ALA A 92 1.29 7.83 2.59
CA ALA A 92 0.76 8.98 1.87
C ALA A 92 0.34 10.10 2.83
N ALA A 93 -0.35 9.74 3.92
CA ALA A 93 -0.72 10.70 4.95
C ALA A 93 0.47 11.28 5.69
N PHE A 94 1.51 10.50 5.97
CA PHE A 94 2.74 11.05 6.55
C PHE A 94 3.42 12.05 5.62
N LEU A 95 3.52 11.75 4.33
CA LEU A 95 4.09 12.67 3.35
C LEU A 95 3.27 13.97 3.22
N TYR A 96 1.95 13.88 3.41
CA TYR A 96 1.05 15.02 3.39
C TYR A 96 1.13 15.86 4.67
N PHE A 97 0.98 15.25 5.85
CA PHE A 97 0.91 15.98 7.12
C PHE A 97 2.28 16.38 7.67
N ALA A 98 3.32 15.57 7.47
CA ALA A 98 4.57 15.68 8.22
C ALA A 98 5.79 16.01 7.36
N ASP A 99 5.80 15.72 6.06
CA ASP A 99 6.95 15.99 5.19
C ASP A 99 6.70 17.14 4.21
N GLY A 100 5.44 17.46 3.94
CA GLY A 100 5.05 18.45 2.92
C GLY A 100 5.40 18.04 1.48
N ALA A 101 6.01 16.86 1.30
CA ALA A 101 6.36 16.30 -0.01
C ALA A 101 5.12 15.95 -0.84
N ARG A 102 3.95 15.77 -0.20
CA ARG A 102 2.68 15.50 -0.89
C ARG A 102 1.69 16.63 -0.60
N THR A 103 1.18 17.25 -1.65
CA THR A 103 0.22 18.35 -1.54
C THR A 103 -1.21 17.88 -1.34
N GLU A 104 -1.56 16.67 -1.82
CA GLU A 104 -2.91 16.13 -1.76
C GLU A 104 -2.91 14.60 -1.63
N ILE A 105 -3.90 14.08 -0.90
CA ILE A 105 -4.23 12.66 -0.84
C ILE A 105 -5.48 12.45 -1.71
N ASP A 106 -5.42 11.52 -2.67
CA ASP A 106 -6.58 11.22 -3.52
C ASP A 106 -7.74 10.68 -2.66
N SER A 107 -8.95 11.16 -2.92
CA SER A 107 -10.17 10.64 -2.30
C SER A 107 -10.96 9.78 -3.27
N SER A 108 -11.61 8.75 -2.73
CA SER A 108 -12.49 7.85 -3.50
C SER A 108 -13.65 8.62 -4.14
N SER A 109 -14.15 9.67 -3.50
CA SER A 109 -15.21 10.55 -4.02
C SER A 109 -14.74 11.32 -5.26
N ALA A 110 -13.54 11.92 -5.22
CA ALA A 110 -12.98 12.63 -6.37
C ALA A 110 -12.69 11.68 -7.54
N LEU A 111 -12.06 10.53 -7.25
CA LEU A 111 -11.79 9.49 -8.26
C LEU A 111 -13.06 8.93 -8.88
N ARG A 112 -14.14 8.75 -8.10
CA ARG A 112 -15.45 8.32 -8.62
C ARG A 112 -16.07 9.37 -9.53
N CYS A 113 -15.89 10.65 -9.26
CA CYS A 113 -16.31 11.73 -10.16
C CYS A 113 -15.55 11.64 -11.50
N ASP A 114 -14.23 11.47 -11.45
CA ASP A 114 -13.40 11.36 -12.66
C ASP A 114 -13.73 10.09 -13.46
N TYR A 115 -13.99 8.97 -12.78
CA TYR A 115 -14.41 7.72 -13.41
C TYR A 115 -15.73 7.85 -14.18
N ARG A 116 -16.70 8.62 -13.66
CA ARG A 116 -17.98 8.88 -14.34
C ARG A 116 -17.82 9.73 -15.60
N LYS A 117 -16.82 10.62 -15.65
CA LYS A 117 -16.54 11.46 -16.82
C LYS A 117 -15.93 10.67 -17.99
N LEU A 118 -15.33 9.51 -17.73
CA LEU A 118 -14.68 8.70 -18.75
C LEU A 118 -15.70 7.83 -19.52
N SER A 119 -15.57 7.82 -20.84
CA SER A 119 -16.31 6.94 -21.75
C SER A 119 -15.60 5.59 -21.92
N TRP A 120 -16.37 4.49 -21.94
CA TRP A 120 -15.84 3.17 -22.28
C TRP A 120 -15.48 3.04 -23.76
N ARG A 121 -16.00 3.91 -24.65
CA ARG A 121 -15.73 3.78 -26.09
C ARG A 121 -14.40 4.40 -26.48
N ASP A 122 -14.04 5.52 -25.85
CA ASP A 122 -12.91 6.34 -26.29
C ASP A 122 -11.65 6.14 -25.44
N ARG A 123 -11.81 5.75 -24.16
CA ARG A 123 -10.70 5.68 -23.18
C ARG A 123 -10.80 4.44 -22.28
N LEU A 124 -10.95 3.27 -22.90
CA LEU A 124 -11.02 1.96 -22.22
C LEU A 124 -9.95 1.79 -21.14
N TRP A 125 -8.68 1.94 -21.50
CA TRP A 125 -7.56 1.69 -20.59
C TRP A 125 -7.50 2.68 -19.44
N ASP A 126 -7.70 3.97 -19.69
CA ASP A 126 -7.73 4.97 -18.61
C ASP A 126 -8.88 4.70 -17.64
N LYS A 127 -10.03 4.20 -18.13
CA LYS A 127 -11.18 3.85 -17.31
C LYS A 127 -10.95 2.60 -16.47
N VAL A 128 -10.30 1.58 -17.02
CA VAL A 128 -9.91 0.37 -16.28
C VAL A 128 -8.88 0.69 -15.20
N LEU A 129 -7.81 1.42 -15.55
CA LEU A 129 -6.79 1.83 -14.57
C LEU A 129 -7.40 2.65 -13.44
N LEU A 130 -8.28 3.60 -13.77
CA LEU A 130 -8.97 4.39 -12.77
C LEU A 130 -9.95 3.57 -11.93
N ALA A 131 -10.60 2.54 -12.49
CA ALA A 131 -11.45 1.63 -11.73
C ALA A 131 -10.65 0.82 -10.70
N LEU A 132 -9.49 0.27 -11.11
CA LEU A 132 -8.59 -0.47 -10.22
C LEU A 132 -8.08 0.42 -9.09
N TYR A 133 -7.61 1.62 -9.43
CA TYR A 133 -7.12 2.59 -8.45
C TYR A 133 -8.22 3.14 -7.54
N LEU A 134 -9.44 3.34 -8.05
CA LEU A 134 -10.60 3.70 -7.23
C LEU A 134 -10.93 2.58 -6.23
N ASN A 135 -10.95 1.32 -6.67
CA ASN A 135 -11.19 0.19 -5.78
C ASN A 135 -10.12 0.09 -4.69
N PHE A 136 -8.86 0.30 -5.06
CA PHE A 136 -7.75 0.38 -4.12
C PHE A 136 -7.94 1.52 -3.11
N THR A 137 -8.26 2.74 -3.57
CA THR A 137 -8.50 3.90 -2.70
C THR A 137 -9.70 3.68 -1.77
N LEU A 138 -10.74 2.98 -2.23
CA LEU A 138 -11.87 2.59 -1.37
C LEU A 138 -11.43 1.65 -0.24
N GLN A 139 -10.53 0.69 -0.52
CA GLN A 139 -9.98 -0.18 0.52
C GLN A 139 -9.15 0.62 1.52
N GLN A 140 -8.34 1.58 1.06
CA GLN A 140 -7.58 2.48 1.93
C GLN A 140 -8.49 3.23 2.92
N GLU A 141 -9.53 3.89 2.39
CA GLU A 141 -10.49 4.65 3.18
C GLU A 141 -11.33 3.79 4.12
N MET A 142 -11.66 2.56 3.71
CA MET A 142 -12.41 1.61 4.55
C MET A 142 -11.56 1.09 5.72
N LEU A 143 -10.26 0.87 5.51
CA LEU A 143 -9.35 0.35 6.52
C LEU A 143 -8.89 1.43 7.52
N ALA A 144 -8.93 2.71 7.14
CA ALA A 144 -8.45 3.83 7.95
C ALA A 144 -9.46 4.99 8.00
N PRO A 145 -10.68 4.77 8.56
CA PRO A 145 -11.74 5.77 8.58
C PRO A 145 -11.39 7.01 9.40
N GLY A 146 -10.67 6.85 10.52
CA GLY A 146 -10.19 7.95 11.36
C GLY A 146 -9.16 8.81 10.64
N LEU A 147 -8.24 8.19 9.89
CA LEU A 147 -7.29 8.95 9.05
C LEU A 147 -8.01 9.71 7.92
N LYS A 148 -8.99 9.08 7.28
CA LYS A 148 -9.83 9.76 6.28
C LYS A 148 -10.50 10.99 6.88
N LYS A 149 -11.18 10.82 8.02
CA LYS A 149 -11.88 11.91 8.71
C LYS A 149 -10.92 13.04 9.11
N LEU A 150 -9.74 12.71 9.65
CA LEU A 150 -8.70 13.69 9.96
C LEU A 150 -8.29 14.49 8.72
N THR A 151 -8.08 13.80 7.59
CA THR A 151 -7.68 14.43 6.32
C THR A 151 -8.76 15.34 5.77
N GLU A 152 -10.02 14.91 5.80
CA GLU A 152 -11.16 15.74 5.38
C GLU A 152 -11.32 16.97 6.26
N THR A 153 -11.23 16.80 7.58
CA THR A 153 -11.35 17.90 8.56
C THR A 153 -10.20 18.90 8.41
N ALA A 154 -8.96 18.41 8.30
CA ALA A 154 -7.79 19.28 8.11
C ALA A 154 -7.86 20.05 6.78
N ASN A 155 -8.32 19.42 5.69
CA ASN A 155 -8.52 20.12 4.42
C ASN A 155 -9.63 21.17 4.50
N ALA A 156 -10.71 20.90 5.23
CA ALA A 156 -11.80 21.85 5.41
C ALA A 156 -11.38 23.08 6.24
N VAL A 157 -10.60 22.88 7.30
CA VAL A 157 -10.17 23.94 8.22
C VAL A 157 -8.98 24.74 7.66
N PHE A 158 -8.00 24.06 7.07
CA PHE A 158 -6.72 24.69 6.68
C PHE A 158 -6.54 24.88 5.18
N HIS A 159 -7.51 24.46 4.35
CA HIS A 159 -7.47 24.60 2.88
C HIS A 159 -6.15 24.13 2.25
N GLY A 160 -5.63 22.99 2.73
CA GLY A 160 -4.39 22.37 2.25
C GLY A 160 -3.10 22.96 2.84
N ARG A 161 -3.17 23.97 3.71
CA ARG A 161 -1.99 24.54 4.39
C ARG A 161 -1.85 24.03 5.83
N ILE A 162 -1.23 22.88 5.99
CA ILE A 162 -1.07 22.24 7.30
C ILE A 162 -0.25 23.14 8.25
N PRO A 163 -0.78 23.49 9.44
CA PRO A 163 -0.06 24.33 10.39
C PRO A 163 1.11 23.57 11.02
N GLY A 164 2.22 24.27 11.31
CA GLY A 164 3.46 23.65 11.80
C GLY A 164 3.33 22.89 13.13
N TRP A 165 2.35 23.23 13.98
CA TRP A 165 2.09 22.46 15.20
C TRP A 165 1.52 21.06 14.87
N LEU A 166 0.63 20.97 13.86
CA LEU A 166 0.02 19.72 13.43
C LEU A 166 1.06 18.86 12.72
N GLU A 167 1.87 19.47 11.86
CA GLU A 167 3.01 18.80 11.20
C GLU A 167 3.96 18.18 12.23
N LYS A 168 4.44 18.97 13.19
CA LYS A 168 5.36 18.50 14.24
C LYS A 168 4.75 17.40 15.09
N ARG A 169 3.46 17.53 15.44
CA ARG A 169 2.74 16.53 16.24
C ARG A 169 2.56 15.24 15.46
N TYR A 170 2.11 15.31 14.20
CA TYR A 170 1.95 14.15 13.33
C TYR A 170 3.29 13.44 13.13
N ARG A 171 4.36 14.17 12.81
CA ARG A 171 5.71 13.63 12.65
C ARG A 171 6.17 12.86 13.89
N THR A 172 5.93 13.41 15.08
CA THR A 172 6.34 12.79 16.35
C THR A 172 5.58 11.49 16.63
N VAL A 173 4.27 11.48 16.44
CA VAL A 173 3.43 10.33 16.83
C VAL A 173 3.41 9.25 15.74
N ALA A 174 3.30 9.63 14.47
CA ALA A 174 3.25 8.71 13.34
C ALA A 174 4.64 8.22 12.90
N GLY A 175 5.72 8.99 13.14
CA GLY A 175 7.08 8.60 12.74
C GLY A 175 7.54 7.29 13.39
N GLN A 176 7.12 7.03 14.63
CA GLN A 176 7.46 5.78 15.33
C GLN A 176 6.80 4.56 14.71
N THR A 177 5.56 4.67 14.26
CA THR A 177 4.80 3.57 13.65
C THR A 177 5.23 3.29 12.22
N LEU A 178 5.75 4.27 11.49
CA LEU A 178 6.24 4.07 10.12
C LEU A 178 7.34 3.00 10.01
N THR A 179 8.20 2.89 11.03
CA THR A 179 9.22 1.82 11.05
C THR A 179 8.59 0.44 11.03
N TRP A 180 7.46 0.25 11.71
CA TRP A 180 6.72 -0.99 11.73
C TRP A 180 5.92 -1.20 10.45
N TRP A 181 5.37 -0.14 9.85
CA TRP A 181 4.75 -0.22 8.52
C TRP A 181 5.74 -0.69 7.45
N ARG A 182 7.04 -0.35 7.55
CA ARG A 182 8.07 -0.87 6.64
C ARG A 182 8.21 -2.40 6.69
N LEU A 183 7.83 -3.06 7.78
CA LEU A 183 7.82 -4.53 7.85
C LEU A 183 6.71 -5.13 6.98
N LEU A 184 5.62 -4.39 6.75
CA LEU A 184 4.52 -4.75 5.86
C LEU A 184 4.74 -4.24 4.42
N MET A 185 5.98 -3.90 4.04
CA MET A 185 6.32 -3.47 2.68
C MET A 185 7.08 -4.58 1.93
N THR A 186 7.24 -4.38 0.61
CA THR A 186 7.85 -5.30 -0.35
C THR A 186 9.16 -5.93 0.13
N ASN A 187 10.08 -5.13 0.66
CA ASN A 187 11.43 -5.58 1.04
C ASN A 187 11.41 -6.75 2.03
N THR A 188 10.60 -6.66 3.08
CA THR A 188 10.52 -7.71 4.12
C THR A 188 9.93 -8.99 3.54
N ARG A 189 8.86 -8.86 2.74
CA ARG A 189 8.22 -10.00 2.08
C ARG A 189 9.15 -10.69 1.09
N MET A 190 9.89 -9.91 0.30
CA MET A 190 10.88 -10.41 -0.64
C MET A 190 11.96 -11.22 0.08
N LEU A 191 12.53 -10.69 1.18
CA LEU A 191 13.54 -11.40 1.97
C LEU A 191 13.03 -12.73 2.54
N VAL A 192 11.82 -12.73 3.12
CA VAL A 192 11.20 -13.94 3.67
C VAL A 192 10.87 -14.94 2.57
N LEU A 193 10.33 -14.48 1.44
CA LEU A 193 10.07 -15.32 0.27
C LEU A 193 11.36 -15.99 -0.21
N PHE A 194 12.46 -15.23 -0.33
CA PHE A 194 13.73 -15.76 -0.79
C PHE A 194 14.28 -16.81 0.17
N LEU A 195 14.26 -16.53 1.47
CA LEU A 195 14.66 -17.48 2.50
C LEU A 195 13.87 -18.79 2.40
N LEU A 196 12.55 -18.72 2.27
CA LEU A 196 11.68 -19.89 2.17
C LEU A 196 11.89 -20.68 0.87
N LEU A 197 12.21 -19.98 -0.22
CA LEU A 197 12.58 -20.61 -1.49
C LEU A 197 13.94 -21.33 -1.40
N PHE A 198 14.92 -20.81 -0.65
CA PHE A 198 16.20 -21.46 -0.36
C PHE A 198 16.02 -22.71 0.50
N VAL A 199 15.24 -22.61 1.59
CA VAL A 199 14.88 -23.75 2.46
C VAL A 199 14.02 -24.77 1.70
N GLY A 200 13.42 -24.37 0.57
CA GLY A 200 12.60 -25.22 -0.27
C GLY A 200 11.22 -25.49 0.32
N GLN A 201 10.73 -24.59 1.18
CA GLN A 201 9.43 -24.66 1.86
C GLN A 201 8.58 -23.41 1.56
N PRO A 202 8.23 -23.15 0.28
CA PRO A 202 7.50 -21.95 -0.14
C PRO A 202 6.09 -21.83 0.48
N ILE A 203 5.48 -22.92 0.92
CA ILE A 203 4.14 -22.93 1.52
C ILE A 203 4.04 -22.07 2.78
N TYR A 204 5.12 -21.95 3.56
CA TYR A 204 5.13 -21.13 4.77
C TYR A 204 5.05 -19.64 4.49
N TYR A 205 5.25 -19.20 3.24
CA TYR A 205 5.09 -17.81 2.86
C TYR A 205 3.65 -17.34 3.06
N PHE A 206 2.67 -18.19 2.72
CA PHE A 206 1.26 -17.87 2.93
C PHE A 206 0.90 -17.77 4.41
N TRP A 207 1.45 -18.64 5.26
CA TRP A 207 1.27 -18.59 6.70
C TRP A 207 1.94 -17.37 7.33
N PHE A 208 3.14 -17.01 6.86
CA PHE A 208 3.82 -15.78 7.26
C PHE A 208 2.98 -14.54 6.95
N GLU A 209 2.36 -14.48 5.78
CA GLU A 209 1.47 -13.37 5.44
C GLU A 209 0.23 -13.32 6.34
N LEU A 210 -0.37 -14.48 6.59
CA LEU A 210 -1.64 -14.59 7.31
C LEU A 210 -1.54 -14.45 8.82
N ILE A 211 -0.41 -14.81 9.43
CA ILE A 211 -0.26 -14.85 10.88
C ILE A 211 0.56 -13.65 11.39
N PRO A 212 1.91 -13.64 11.32
CA PRO A 212 2.68 -12.57 11.95
C PRO A 212 2.41 -11.20 11.33
N LEU A 213 2.24 -11.10 10.01
CA LEU A 213 1.96 -9.81 9.37
C LEU A 213 0.55 -9.30 9.67
N ASN A 214 -0.46 -10.16 9.77
CA ASN A 214 -1.80 -9.72 10.18
C ASN A 214 -1.87 -9.29 11.65
N VAL A 215 -1.14 -9.97 12.55
CA VAL A 215 -1.04 -9.54 13.95
C VAL A 215 -0.46 -8.13 14.03
N LEU A 216 0.65 -7.90 13.30
CA LEU A 216 1.25 -6.57 13.21
C LEU A 216 0.31 -5.55 12.55
N PHE A 217 -0.38 -5.95 11.48
CA PHE A 217 -1.33 -5.11 10.75
C PHE A 217 -2.46 -4.59 11.65
N VAL A 218 -3.13 -5.48 12.38
CA VAL A 218 -4.21 -5.13 13.31
C VAL A 218 -3.70 -4.19 14.40
N TYR A 219 -2.53 -4.47 14.97
CA TYR A 219 -1.90 -3.60 15.96
C TYR A 219 -1.65 -2.19 15.40
N LEU A 220 -1.10 -2.09 14.18
CA LEU A 220 -0.77 -0.80 13.57
C LEU A 220 -2.01 0.01 13.20
N ILE A 221 -3.05 -0.64 12.66
CA ILE A 221 -4.34 0.00 12.38
C ILE A 221 -4.93 0.57 13.66
N ALA A 222 -5.05 -0.25 14.71
CA ALA A 222 -5.63 0.19 15.98
C ALA A 222 -4.86 1.35 16.62
N ARG A 223 -3.52 1.36 16.50
CA ARG A 223 -2.67 2.44 17.02
C ARG A 223 -2.81 3.72 16.21
N GLN A 224 -2.83 3.62 14.88
CA GLN A 224 -2.92 4.79 14.00
C GLN A 224 -4.31 5.42 14.00
N GLU A 225 -5.37 4.62 14.07
CA GLU A 225 -6.75 5.13 14.15
C GLU A 225 -6.97 5.92 15.44
N LYS A 226 -6.51 5.40 16.59
CA LYS A 226 -6.53 6.15 17.87
C LYS A 226 -5.76 7.47 17.79
N MET A 227 -4.61 7.47 17.10
CA MET A 227 -3.85 8.69 16.87
C MET A 227 -4.66 9.67 16.00
N ALA A 228 -5.23 9.20 14.88
CA ALA A 228 -5.97 10.03 13.96
C ALA A 228 -7.19 10.69 14.62
N GLU A 229 -7.95 9.92 15.41
CA GLU A 229 -9.06 10.45 16.22
C GLU A 229 -8.61 11.53 17.21
N SER A 230 -7.47 11.31 17.89
CA SER A 230 -6.95 12.30 18.84
C SER A 230 -6.54 13.60 18.17
N LEU A 231 -5.95 13.52 16.97
CA LEU A 231 -5.55 14.69 16.18
C LEU A 231 -6.76 15.40 15.58
N GLU A 232 -7.77 14.66 15.13
CA GLU A 232 -8.98 15.24 14.55
C GLU A 232 -9.72 16.10 15.58
N ARG A 233 -9.84 15.62 16.82
CA ARG A 233 -10.42 16.42 17.92
C ARG A 233 -9.66 17.73 18.16
N LEU A 234 -8.33 17.69 18.11
CA LEU A 234 -7.50 18.90 18.28
C LEU A 234 -7.67 19.89 17.13
N VAL A 235 -7.76 19.39 15.90
CA VAL A 235 -8.00 20.22 14.71
C VAL A 235 -9.36 20.89 14.80
N THR A 236 -10.41 20.17 15.15
CA THR A 236 -11.77 20.71 15.30
C THR A 236 -11.85 21.77 16.40
N GLN A 237 -11.15 21.56 17.53
CA GLN A 237 -11.09 22.54 18.62
C GLN A 237 -10.40 23.84 18.21
N GLN A 238 -9.30 23.76 17.46
CA GLN A 238 -8.60 24.97 17.00
C GLN A 238 -9.26 25.65 15.81
N GLY A 239 -9.98 24.93 14.95
CA GLY A 239 -10.73 25.52 13.83
C GLY A 239 -12.03 26.21 14.26
N SER A 240 -12.49 25.97 15.48
CA SER A 240 -13.67 26.64 16.07
C SER A 240 -13.31 27.90 16.89
N ALA A 241 -12.01 28.19 17.04
CA ALA A 241 -11.46 29.34 17.73
C ALA A 241 -11.01 30.41 16.73
#